data_AF-A0A976LFF0-F1
#
_entry.id   AF-A0A976LFF0-F1
#
_cell.length_a   1.000
_cell.length_b   1.000
_cell.length_c   1.000
_cell.angle_alpha   90.00
_cell.angle_beta   90.00
_cell.angle_gamma   90.00
#
_symmetry.space_group_name_H-M   'P 1'
#
loop_
_entity.id
_entity.type
_entity.pdbx_description
1 polymer ?
#
loop_
_entity_poly.entity_id
_entity_poly.type
_entity_poly.pdbx_seq_one_letter_code
_entity_poly.pdbx_strand_id
1 'polypeptide(L)'
;MNDVSAISRNLKTCLNQSLSAADQKKVAATVSPNSLWQIDRFVSWSLVTIGSCLVLGFLTKFNAMGGVFFLSSIIAAQPPWVVGAQPTYDQWVELSALLVIASMPSGGWIGLDYFLLGRCCRRSGSNRSASV
;
A
#
# COMPACT_ATOMS: atom_id res chain seq x y z
N MET A 1 -25.25 1.12 -28.51
CA MET A 1 -23.80 1.15 -28.22
C MET A 1 -22.98 1.94 -29.24
N ASN A 2 -23.41 2.06 -30.51
CA ASN A 2 -22.66 2.79 -31.55
C ASN A 2 -22.57 4.31 -31.29
N ASP A 3 -23.61 4.95 -30.76
CA ASP A 3 -23.64 6.39 -30.52
C ASP A 3 -22.68 6.86 -29.42
N VAL A 4 -22.52 6.07 -28.35
CA VAL A 4 -21.60 6.39 -27.23
C VAL A 4 -20.15 6.45 -27.72
N SER A 5 -19.78 5.55 -28.64
CA SER A 5 -18.44 5.53 -29.26
C SER A 5 -18.21 6.71 -30.21
N ALA A 6 -19.26 7.23 -30.84
CA ALA A 6 -19.19 8.39 -31.71
C ALA A 6 -19.03 9.67 -30.88
N ILE A 7 -19.77 9.80 -29.78
CA ILE A 7 -19.67 10.94 -28.85
C ILE A 7 -18.28 10.98 -28.19
N SER A 8 -17.77 9.84 -27.73
CA SER A 8 -16.44 9.77 -27.11
C SER A 8 -15.32 10.20 -28.07
N ARG A 9 -15.42 9.82 -29.36
CA ARG A 9 -14.47 10.25 -30.39
C ARG A 9 -14.49 11.76 -30.58
N ASN A 10 -15.67 12.36 -30.72
CA ASN A 10 -15.82 13.80 -30.89
C ASN A 10 -15.30 14.61 -29.69
N LEU A 11 -15.54 14.11 -28.46
CA LEU A 11 -15.00 14.72 -27.25
C LEU A 11 -13.47 14.69 -27.24
N LYS A 12 -12.86 13.56 -27.55
CA LYS A 12 -11.39 13.45 -27.62
C LYS A 12 -10.80 14.39 -28.67
N THR A 13 -11.43 14.54 -29.83
CA THR A 13 -10.95 15.49 -30.86
C THR A 13 -11.06 16.93 -30.39
N CYS A 14 -12.19 17.35 -29.80
CA CYS A 14 -12.31 18.70 -29.24
C CYS A 14 -11.28 18.95 -28.13
N LEU A 15 -11.08 17.99 -27.22
CA LEU A 15 -10.14 18.13 -26.11
C LEU A 15 -8.68 18.27 -26.60
N ASN A 16 -8.28 17.43 -27.57
CA ASN A 16 -6.96 17.50 -28.17
C ASN A 16 -6.72 18.84 -28.87
N GLN A 17 -7.77 19.41 -29.48
CA GLN A 17 -7.68 20.72 -30.14
C GLN A 17 -7.58 21.88 -29.16
N SER A 18 -8.10 21.75 -27.94
CA SER A 18 -7.97 22.76 -26.87
C SER A 18 -6.67 22.68 -26.08
N LEU A 19 -5.93 21.55 -26.14
CA LEU A 19 -4.67 21.37 -25.45
C LEU A 19 -3.51 22.07 -26.19
N SER A 20 -2.78 22.93 -25.48
CA SER A 20 -1.54 23.55 -25.99
C SER A 20 -0.47 22.50 -26.31
N ALA A 21 0.40 22.78 -27.29
CA ALA A 21 1.51 21.88 -27.65
C ALA A 21 2.41 21.51 -26.46
N ALA A 22 2.49 22.37 -25.43
CA ALA A 22 3.19 22.09 -24.18
C ALA A 22 2.47 21.05 -23.32
N ASP A 23 1.14 21.09 -23.25
CA ASP A 23 0.33 20.14 -22.49
C ASP A 23 0.24 18.79 -23.21
N GLN A 24 0.18 18.80 -24.55
CA GLN A 24 0.26 17.58 -25.35
C GLN A 24 1.58 16.83 -25.10
N LYS A 25 2.71 17.54 -24.95
CA LYS A 25 3.99 16.92 -24.58
C LYS A 25 3.96 16.29 -23.18
N LYS A 26 3.29 16.93 -22.21
CA LYS A 26 3.13 16.39 -20.85
C LYS A 26 2.23 15.15 -20.85
N VAL A 27 1.13 15.17 -21.60
CA VAL A 27 0.19 14.03 -21.74
C VAL A 27 0.85 12.86 -22.50
N ALA A 28 1.59 13.14 -23.57
CA ALA A 28 2.34 12.10 -24.27
C ALA A 28 3.42 11.46 -23.38
N ALA A 29 4.04 12.25 -22.49
CA ALA A 29 5.03 11.77 -21.52
C ALA A 29 4.41 10.93 -20.38
N THR A 30 3.12 11.09 -20.07
CA THR A 30 2.42 10.26 -19.08
C THR A 30 1.84 8.96 -19.67
N VAL A 31 1.70 8.85 -20.99
CA VAL A 31 1.12 7.68 -21.68
C VAL A 31 2.16 6.59 -21.98
N SER A 32 3.45 6.93 -22.05
CA SER A 32 4.52 5.93 -22.18
C SER A 32 4.68 5.13 -20.87
N PRO A 33 4.95 3.80 -20.89
CA PRO A 33 5.31 3.06 -19.68
C PRO A 33 6.62 3.61 -19.10
N ASN A 34 6.45 4.60 -18.24
CA ASN A 34 7.49 5.41 -17.64
C ASN A 34 7.80 4.86 -16.24
N SER A 35 8.95 5.21 -15.66
CA SER A 35 9.38 4.75 -14.32
C SER A 35 8.31 4.99 -13.23
N LEU A 36 7.51 6.06 -13.37
CA LEU A 36 6.37 6.37 -12.50
C LEU A 36 5.32 5.25 -12.47
N TRP A 37 5.03 4.64 -13.62
CA TRP A 37 4.06 3.55 -13.72
C TRP A 37 4.52 2.30 -12.95
N GLN A 38 5.83 2.01 -13.01
CA GLN A 38 6.41 0.89 -12.27
C GLN A 38 6.36 1.14 -10.75
N ILE A 39 6.66 2.37 -10.33
CA ILE A 39 6.62 2.76 -8.91
C ILE A 39 5.19 2.68 -8.38
N ASP A 40 4.20 3.22 -9.11
CA ASP A 40 2.78 3.14 -8.73
C ASP A 40 2.31 1.68 -8.54
N ARG A 41 2.72 0.81 -9.47
CA ARG A 41 2.41 -0.62 -9.41
C ARG A 41 3.11 -1.30 -8.24
N PHE A 42 4.37 -0.98 -7.99
CA PHE A 42 5.14 -1.49 -6.86
C PHE A 42 4.51 -1.09 -5.52
N VAL A 43 4.08 0.18 -5.40
CA VAL A 43 3.42 0.69 -4.20
C VAL A 43 2.11 -0.04 -3.95
N SER A 44 1.28 -0.16 -4.98
CA SER A 44 0.00 -0.86 -4.91
C SER A 44 0.16 -2.33 -4.49
N TRP A 45 1.09 -3.07 -5.10
CA TRP A 45 1.34 -4.47 -4.76
C TRP A 45 1.95 -4.65 -3.37
N SER A 46 2.77 -3.70 -2.91
CA SER A 46 3.34 -3.71 -1.56
C SER A 46 2.24 -3.56 -0.50
N LEU A 47 1.34 -2.59 -0.64
CA LEU A 47 0.21 -2.38 0.28
C LEU A 47 -0.71 -3.61 0.32
N VAL A 48 -1.05 -4.17 -0.84
CA VAL A 48 -1.88 -5.39 -0.93
C VAL A 48 -1.19 -6.57 -0.24
N THR A 49 0.12 -6.74 -0.42
CA THR A 49 0.88 -7.84 0.20
C THR A 49 0.91 -7.68 1.72
N ILE A 50 1.25 -6.48 2.21
CA ILE A 50 1.29 -6.18 3.65
C ILE A 50 -0.09 -6.37 4.26
N GLY A 51 -1.13 -5.80 3.67
CA GLY A 51 -2.52 -5.95 4.11
C GLY A 51 -2.96 -7.42 4.15
N SER A 52 -2.62 -8.20 3.12
CA SER A 52 -2.91 -9.63 3.08
C SER A 52 -2.20 -10.39 4.19
N CYS A 53 -0.92 -10.11 4.45
CA CYS A 53 -0.18 -10.71 5.56
C CYS A 53 -0.79 -10.35 6.93
N LEU A 54 -1.27 -9.11 7.10
CA LEU A 54 -1.93 -8.67 8.32
C LEU A 54 -3.27 -9.39 8.54
N VAL A 55 -4.09 -9.54 7.49
CA VAL A 55 -5.37 -10.27 7.55
C VAL A 55 -5.14 -11.75 7.89
N LEU A 56 -4.12 -12.38 7.30
CA LEU A 56 -3.76 -13.78 7.59
C LEU A 56 -3.08 -13.93 8.97
N GLY A 57 -2.63 -12.84 9.58
CA GLY A 57 -1.89 -12.86 10.84
C GLY A 57 -0.48 -13.46 10.71
N PHE A 58 0.19 -13.28 9.55
CA PHE A 58 1.56 -13.74 9.31
C PHE A 58 2.57 -12.62 9.61
N LEU A 59 3.43 -12.84 10.62
CA LEU A 59 4.45 -11.88 11.05
C LEU A 59 3.87 -10.47 11.26
N THR A 60 2.72 -10.39 11.93
CA THR A 60 1.87 -9.18 11.98
C THR A 60 2.64 -7.94 12.45
N LYS A 61 3.49 -8.07 13.47
CA LYS A 61 4.29 -6.93 13.98
C LYS A 61 5.37 -6.47 12.99
N PHE A 62 6.02 -7.41 12.32
CA PHE A 62 7.03 -7.11 11.31
C PHE A 62 6.40 -6.45 10.08
N ASN A 63 5.30 -7.02 9.58
CA ASN A 63 4.54 -6.44 8.46
C ASN A 63 3.95 -5.08 8.80
N ALA A 64 3.39 -4.89 10.01
CA ALA A 64 2.87 -3.60 10.43
C ALA A 64 3.96 -2.53 10.49
N MET A 65 5.11 -2.82 11.11
CA MET A 65 6.23 -1.89 11.15
C MET A 65 6.82 -1.62 9.76
N GLY A 66 6.93 -2.64 8.92
CA GLY A 66 7.34 -2.48 7.52
C GLY A 66 6.40 -1.56 6.75
N GLY A 67 5.08 -1.72 6.92
CA GLY A 67 4.07 -0.83 6.35
C GLY A 67 4.17 0.61 6.86
N VAL A 68 4.44 0.84 8.15
CA VAL A 68 4.65 2.18 8.71
C VAL A 68 5.84 2.87 8.04
N PHE A 69 6.99 2.21 7.95
CA PHE A 69 8.16 2.79 7.29
C PHE A 69 7.92 3.03 5.80
N PHE A 70 7.24 2.09 5.13
CA PHE A 70 6.91 2.20 3.72
C PHE A 70 6.01 3.41 3.43
N LEU A 71 4.87 3.52 4.13
CA LEU A 71 3.95 4.66 3.99
C LEU A 71 4.59 5.99 4.40
N SER A 72 5.46 5.99 5.41
CA SER A 72 6.24 7.18 5.80
C SER A 72 7.11 7.67 4.64
N SER A 73 7.74 6.76 3.90
CA SER A 73 8.53 7.11 2.71
C SER A 73 7.66 7.70 1.59
N ILE A 74 6.42 7.24 1.43
CA ILE A 74 5.49 7.79 0.43
C ILE A 74 5.03 9.19 0.82
N ILE A 75 4.66 9.40 2.09
CA ILE A 75 4.29 10.72 2.61
C ILE A 75 5.47 11.69 2.49
N ALA A 76 6.69 11.24 2.77
CA ALA A 76 7.89 12.06 2.63
C ALA A 76 8.17 12.47 1.17
N ALA A 77 7.81 11.63 0.20
CA ALA A 77 7.94 11.95 -1.22
C ALA A 77 6.92 13.00 -1.70
N GLN A 78 5.81 13.19 -0.98
CA GLN A 78 4.75 14.16 -1.30
C GLN A 78 4.32 14.91 -0.04
N PRO A 79 5.16 15.85 0.46
CA PRO A 79 4.88 16.50 1.71
C PRO A 79 3.65 17.42 1.62
N PRO A 80 2.77 17.42 2.64
CA PRO A 80 1.51 18.16 2.59
C PRO A 80 1.66 19.68 2.53
N TRP A 81 2.85 20.21 2.86
CA TRP A 81 3.17 21.64 2.79
C TRP A 81 3.61 22.11 1.39
N VAL A 82 3.75 21.22 0.42
CA VAL A 82 4.15 21.57 -0.95
C VAL A 82 2.91 21.85 -1.80
N VAL A 83 2.83 23.09 -2.32
CA VAL A 83 1.74 23.54 -3.19
C VAL A 83 1.75 22.75 -4.51
N GLY A 84 0.63 22.10 -4.85
CA GLY A 84 0.49 21.26 -6.05
C GLY A 84 0.76 19.76 -5.83
N ALA A 85 1.12 19.33 -4.61
CA ALA A 85 1.15 17.92 -4.26
C ALA A 85 -0.28 17.34 -4.15
N GLN A 86 -0.45 16.05 -4.48
CA GLN A 86 -1.69 15.34 -4.22
C GLN A 86 -1.92 15.22 -2.70
N PRO A 87 -3.17 15.30 -2.23
CA PRO A 87 -3.49 15.13 -0.82
C PRO A 87 -3.09 13.72 -0.33
N THR A 88 -2.39 13.64 0.80
CA THR A 88 -1.89 12.39 1.39
C THR A 88 -2.70 11.91 2.61
N TYR A 89 -3.95 12.39 2.78
CA TYR A 89 -4.76 12.13 3.96
C TYR A 89 -5.05 10.63 4.17
N ASP A 90 -5.32 9.89 3.10
CA ASP A 90 -5.59 8.46 3.17
C ASP A 90 -4.36 7.69 3.69
N GLN A 91 -3.16 8.09 3.26
CA GLN A 91 -1.89 7.51 3.70
C GLN A 91 -1.62 7.78 5.18
N TRP A 92 -2.02 8.94 5.71
CA TRP A 92 -1.93 9.24 7.15
C TRP A 92 -2.86 8.36 7.97
N VAL A 93 -4.09 8.17 7.52
CA VAL A 93 -5.06 7.29 8.17
C VAL A 93 -4.55 5.85 8.16
N GLU A 94 -4.07 5.37 7.03
CA GLU A 94 -3.52 4.02 6.89
C GLU A 94 -2.26 3.80 7.77
N LEU A 95 -1.36 4.78 7.82
CA LEU A 95 -0.19 4.75 8.69
C LEU A 95 -0.58 4.71 10.19
N SER A 96 -1.59 5.49 10.59
CA SER A 96 -2.08 5.47 11.97
C SER A 96 -2.71 4.13 12.34
N ALA A 97 -3.43 3.50 11.40
CA ALA A 97 -4.01 2.17 11.58
C ALA A 97 -2.92 1.11 11.77
N LEU A 98 -1.84 1.17 11.00
CA LEU A 98 -0.70 0.26 11.15
C LEU A 98 0.04 0.43 12.48
N LEU A 99 0.18 1.66 12.97
CA LEU A 99 0.74 1.95 14.31
C LEU A 99 -0.14 1.38 15.43
N VAL A 100 -1.47 1.48 15.30
CA VAL A 100 -2.41 0.84 16.23
C VAL A 100 -2.24 -0.67 16.20
N ILE A 101 -2.18 -1.28 15.01
CA ILE A 101 -1.96 -2.74 14.88
C ILE A 101 -0.61 -3.17 15.46
N ALA A 102 0.44 -2.37 15.27
CA ALA A 102 1.78 -2.66 15.80
C ALA A 102 1.86 -2.56 17.34
N SER A 103 1.09 -1.63 17.94
CA SER A 103 1.05 -1.41 19.39
C SER A 103 0.09 -2.35 20.14
N MET A 104 -0.94 -2.86 19.45
CA MET A 104 -1.87 -3.81 20.04
C MET A 104 -1.23 -5.18 20.30
N PRO A 105 -1.55 -5.86 21.42
CA PRO A 105 -1.13 -7.23 21.69
C PRO A 105 -1.95 -8.23 20.86
N SER A 106 -1.75 -8.22 19.53
CA SER A 106 -2.46 -9.06 18.56
C SER A 106 -2.01 -10.54 18.57
N GLY A 107 -0.91 -10.86 19.26
CA GLY A 107 -0.29 -12.20 19.26
C GLY A 107 -1.06 -13.31 19.99
N GLY A 108 -2.25 -13.04 20.55
CA GLY A 108 -2.99 -14.01 21.38
C GLY A 108 -4.31 -14.53 20.80
N TRP A 109 -4.79 -13.99 19.67
CA TRP A 109 -6.23 -14.08 19.36
C TRP A 109 -6.60 -15.07 18.25
N ILE A 110 -5.90 -15.14 17.10
CA ILE A 110 -6.19 -16.14 16.02
C ILE A 110 -5.15 -16.17 14.87
N GLY A 111 -4.09 -15.34 14.89
CA GLY A 111 -3.14 -15.24 13.77
C GLY A 111 -2.22 -16.46 13.58
N LEU A 112 -1.75 -16.69 12.36
CA LEU A 112 -0.72 -17.70 12.05
C LEU A 112 0.51 -17.58 12.96
N ASP A 113 0.85 -16.35 13.37
CA ASP A 113 1.90 -16.04 14.35
C ASP A 113 1.70 -16.76 15.71
N TYR A 114 0.46 -16.84 16.21
CA TYR A 114 0.12 -17.58 17.42
C TYR A 114 0.36 -19.09 17.25
N PHE A 115 0.01 -19.65 16.10
CA PHE A 115 0.22 -21.07 15.81
C PHE A 115 1.70 -21.43 15.70
N LEU A 116 2.52 -20.56 15.09
CA LEU A 116 3.95 -20.77 14.91
C LEU A 116 4.75 -20.53 16.20
N LEU A 117 4.57 -19.40 16.89
CA LEU A 117 5.30 -19.09 18.13
C LEU A 117 4.76 -19.86 19.35
N GLY A 118 3.44 -20.06 19.43
CA GLY A 118 2.81 -20.84 20.49
C GLY A 118 3.28 -22.29 20.52
N ARG A 119 3.58 -22.89 19.36
CA ARG A 119 4.17 -24.24 19.27
C ARG A 119 5.63 -24.29 19.71
N CYS A 120 6.43 -23.27 19.41
CA CYS A 120 7.84 -23.21 19.83
C CYS A 120 8.00 -23.04 21.35
N CYS A 121 7.21 -22.18 21.99
CA CYS A 121 7.31 -21.96 23.44
C CYS A 121 6.64 -23.08 24.26
N ARG A 122 5.57 -23.72 23.76
CA ARG A 122 4.90 -24.83 24.46
C ARG A 122 5.71 -26.12 24.46
N ARG A 123 6.62 -26.30 23.49
CA ARG A 123 7.54 -27.46 23.44
C ARG A 123 8.73 -27.34 24.40
N SER A 124 9.15 -26.11 24.73
CA SER A 124 10.26 -25.85 25.66
C SER A 124 9.89 -26.12 27.14
N GLY A 125 8.61 -25.98 27.51
CA GLY A 125 8.12 -26.32 28.85
C GLY A 125 8.04 -27.82 29.14
N SER A 126 7.75 -28.64 28.12
CA SER A 126 7.60 -30.10 28.29
C SER A 126 8.92 -30.83 28.59
N ASN A 127 10.07 -30.29 28.14
CA ASN A 127 11.38 -30.93 28.37
C ASN A 127 11.97 -30.65 29.76
N ARG A 128 11.44 -29.69 30.53
CA ARG A 128 11.91 -29.43 31.91
C ARG A 128 11.22 -30.30 32.96
N SER A 129 10.02 -30.80 32.69
CA SER A 129 9.29 -31.67 33.64
C SER A 129 9.66 -33.16 33.53
N ALA A 130 10.48 -33.56 32.57
CA ALA A 130 10.97 -34.94 32.43
C ALA A 130 12.37 -35.15 33.05
N SER A 131 12.91 -34.16 33.77
CA SER A 131 14.25 -34.19 34.38
C SER A 131 14.25 -33.80 35.87
N VAL A 132 13.10 -33.92 36.55
CA VAL A 132 12.98 -33.77 38.02
C VAL A 132 12.47 -35.07 38.60
#